data_AF-A0AAV9JC99-F1
#
_entry.id   AF-A0AAV9JC99-F1
#
_cell.length_a   1.000
_cell.length_b   1.000
_cell.length_c   1.000
_cell.angle_alpha   90.00
_cell.angle_beta   90.00
_cell.angle_gamma   90.00
#
_symmetry.space_group_name_H-M   'P 1'
#
loop_
_entity.id
_entity.type
_entity.pdbx_description
1 polymer ?
#
loop_
_entity_poly.entity_id
_entity_poly.type
_entity_poly.pdbx_seq_one_letter_code
_entity_poly.pdbx_strand_id
1 'polypeptide(L)'
;MAPANSSSKRKPRRKARTEVSSSSSSDSEGPSSKQSSPEAEKASAVAASSQEVKSGAAEPVVTQKAPIPERAFEDFYLRQATKEFANDLDKLRSASDFNAKSVPLLVGALKQGGAYFSREERVRIGSAASSES
;
A
#
# COMPACT_ATOMS: atom_id res chain seq x y z
N MET A 1 43.55 -66.16 21.74
CA MET A 1 44.15 -66.03 20.39
C MET A 1 43.44 -64.87 19.69
N ALA A 2 44.13 -63.77 19.40
CA ALA A 2 43.64 -62.73 18.48
C ALA A 2 44.04 -63.11 17.04
N PRO A 3 43.36 -62.56 16.01
CA PRO A 3 44.08 -61.58 15.18
C PRO A 3 43.27 -60.36 14.72
N ALA A 4 44.04 -59.37 14.29
CA ALA A 4 43.69 -58.00 13.90
C ALA A 4 43.27 -57.83 12.43
N ASN A 5 43.08 -56.55 12.05
CA ASN A 5 42.90 -55.92 10.73
C ASN A 5 41.44 -55.74 10.24
N SER A 6 41.03 -54.64 9.60
CA SER A 6 41.73 -53.47 9.07
C SER A 6 40.74 -52.30 8.85
N SER A 7 41.30 -51.12 8.61
CA SER A 7 40.68 -49.80 8.54
C SER A 7 39.89 -49.50 7.26
N SER A 8 38.81 -48.71 7.38
CA SER A 8 38.44 -47.73 6.34
C SER A 8 37.60 -46.58 6.90
N LYS A 9 38.28 -45.45 7.14
CA LYS A 9 37.69 -44.13 7.35
C LYS A 9 37.04 -43.67 6.03
N ARG A 10 35.71 -43.61 5.97
CA ARG A 10 35.02 -42.92 4.86
C ARG A 10 34.67 -41.50 5.30
N LYS A 11 35.31 -40.51 4.66
CA LYS A 11 35.09 -39.07 4.88
C LYS A 11 33.72 -38.63 4.33
N PRO A 12 33.01 -37.67 4.95
CA PRO A 12 31.78 -37.11 4.39
C PRO A 12 32.09 -36.15 3.23
N ARG A 13 31.55 -36.44 2.04
CA ARG A 13 31.61 -35.50 0.91
C ARG A 13 30.53 -34.44 1.07
N ARG A 14 30.94 -33.21 1.36
CA ARG A 14 30.12 -31.99 1.25
C ARG A 14 29.73 -31.83 -0.22
N LYS A 15 28.43 -31.75 -0.54
CA LYS A 15 27.98 -31.27 -1.85
C LYS A 15 27.71 -29.77 -1.75
N ALA A 16 28.27 -29.06 -2.72
CA ALA A 16 28.19 -27.61 -2.86
C ALA A 16 26.74 -27.15 -3.00
N ARG A 17 26.41 -26.08 -2.29
CA ARG A 17 25.17 -25.33 -2.41
C ARG A 17 25.20 -24.62 -3.75
N THR A 18 24.24 -24.94 -4.61
CA THR A 18 24.02 -24.27 -5.89
C THR A 18 23.59 -22.83 -5.65
N GLU A 19 24.36 -21.90 -6.19
CA GLU A 19 23.98 -20.50 -6.38
C GLU A 19 22.80 -20.46 -7.36
N VAL A 20 21.68 -19.86 -6.95
CA VAL A 20 20.61 -19.48 -7.87
C VAL A 20 20.78 -17.99 -8.14
N SER A 21 21.29 -17.68 -9.33
CA SER A 21 21.22 -16.34 -9.88
C SER A 21 19.81 -16.11 -10.40
N SER A 22 19.14 -15.08 -9.90
CA SER A 22 17.99 -14.47 -10.56
C SER A 22 18.28 -12.99 -10.76
N SER A 23 19.19 -12.69 -11.69
CA SER A 23 19.27 -11.37 -12.32
C SER A 23 18.10 -11.28 -13.31
N SER A 24 16.95 -10.85 -12.83
CA SER A 24 15.81 -10.50 -13.67
C SER A 24 16.02 -9.08 -14.21
N SER A 25 16.86 -8.94 -15.23
CA SER A 25 16.96 -7.74 -16.06
C SER A 25 15.80 -7.79 -17.06
N SER A 26 14.68 -7.17 -16.70
CA SER A 26 13.58 -6.93 -17.64
C SER A 26 13.87 -5.62 -18.37
N ASP A 27 14.45 -5.77 -19.56
CA ASP A 27 14.69 -4.70 -20.52
C ASP A 27 13.43 -4.58 -21.40
N SER A 28 12.79 -3.41 -21.41
CA SER A 28 11.67 -3.14 -22.32
C SER A 28 11.89 -1.81 -22.99
N GLU A 29 12.52 -1.92 -24.16
CA GLU A 29 12.74 -0.89 -25.15
C GLU A 29 11.44 -0.54 -25.92
N GLY A 30 11.08 0.75 -25.85
CA GLY A 30 10.49 1.53 -26.96
C GLY A 30 8.96 1.56 -27.15
N PRO A 31 8.42 2.49 -27.99
CA PRO A 31 9.08 3.60 -28.67
C PRO A 31 8.44 4.99 -28.41
N SER A 32 9.26 6.01 -28.72
CA SER A 32 8.89 7.42 -28.92
C SER A 32 7.65 7.60 -29.80
N SER A 33 6.72 8.46 -29.36
CA SER A 33 5.82 9.16 -30.28
C SER A 33 6.08 10.66 -30.21
N LYS A 34 6.50 11.17 -31.36
CA LYS A 34 6.84 12.56 -31.64
C LYS A 34 5.57 13.40 -31.74
N GLN A 35 5.60 14.55 -31.06
CA GLN A 35 5.43 15.87 -31.66
C GLN A 35 4.25 16.06 -32.63
N SER A 36 3.20 16.74 -32.17
CA SER A 36 2.43 17.66 -33.02
C SER A 36 1.95 18.88 -32.22
N SER A 37 2.35 20.03 -32.71
CA SER A 37 1.85 21.39 -32.50
C SER A 37 2.39 22.18 -33.70
N PRO A 38 1.85 23.35 -34.12
CA PRO A 38 0.72 24.11 -33.57
C PRO A 38 -0.31 24.56 -34.65
N GLU A 39 -1.49 25.06 -34.27
CA GLU A 39 -2.18 26.05 -35.11
C GLU A 39 -3.03 27.04 -34.28
N ALA A 40 -2.61 28.30 -34.43
CA ALA A 40 -3.32 29.58 -34.41
C ALA A 40 -4.31 29.98 -33.28
N GLU A 41 -4.05 31.22 -32.87
CA GLU A 41 -4.74 32.05 -31.88
C GLU A 41 -6.22 32.33 -32.18
N LYS A 42 -6.99 32.53 -31.11
CA LYS A 42 -7.86 33.70 -31.02
C LYS A 42 -8.11 34.09 -29.56
N ALA A 43 -7.67 35.29 -29.21
CA ALA A 43 -7.95 35.98 -27.95
C ALA A 43 -9.45 36.26 -27.78
N SER A 44 -9.96 36.18 -26.54
CA SER A 44 -10.83 37.22 -25.98
C SER A 44 -11.09 37.03 -24.47
N ALA A 45 -10.74 38.09 -23.73
CA ALA A 45 -11.48 38.70 -22.62
C ALA A 45 -11.89 37.87 -21.38
N VAL A 46 -11.17 38.19 -20.30
CA VAL A 46 -11.62 38.28 -18.90
C VAL A 46 -13.05 38.81 -18.73
N ALA A 47 -13.87 38.07 -17.98
CA ALA A 47 -14.94 38.64 -17.15
C ALA A 47 -15.22 37.68 -15.98
N ALA A 48 -14.79 38.09 -14.79
CA ALA A 48 -15.16 37.48 -13.52
C ALA A 48 -16.66 37.71 -13.24
N SER A 49 -17.40 36.68 -12.86
CA SER A 49 -18.60 36.87 -12.02
C SER A 49 -19.04 35.57 -11.34
N SER A 50 -18.79 35.52 -10.04
CA SER A 50 -19.53 34.86 -8.96
C SER A 50 -20.29 33.57 -9.27
N GLN A 51 -19.69 32.44 -8.92
CA GLN A 51 -20.46 31.31 -8.39
C GLN A 51 -20.40 31.37 -6.86
N GLU A 52 -21.52 31.77 -6.26
CA GLU A 52 -21.84 31.58 -4.85
C GLU A 52 -21.69 30.10 -4.49
N VAL A 53 -20.62 29.77 -3.77
CA VAL A 53 -20.55 28.52 -3.02
C VAL A 53 -21.50 28.67 -1.83
N LYS A 54 -22.69 28.07 -1.96
CA LYS A 54 -23.53 27.76 -0.79
C LYS A 54 -22.68 26.93 0.16
N SER A 55 -22.24 27.58 1.24
CA SER A 55 -21.76 26.96 2.46
C SER A 55 -22.86 26.08 3.03
N GLY A 56 -22.95 24.86 2.52
CA GLY A 56 -23.50 23.73 3.25
C GLY A 56 -22.34 23.13 4.02
N ALA A 57 -22.18 23.56 5.28
CA ALA A 57 -21.35 22.87 6.24
C ALA A 57 -21.85 21.42 6.34
N ALA A 58 -21.22 20.52 5.58
CA ALA A 58 -21.38 19.10 5.77
C ALA A 58 -20.55 18.72 6.99
N GLU A 59 -21.14 18.93 8.17
CA GLU A 59 -20.74 18.17 9.35
C GLU A 59 -20.80 16.68 8.99
N PRO A 60 -19.77 15.87 9.28
CA PRO A 60 -19.87 14.44 9.10
C PRO A 60 -20.85 13.91 10.15
N VAL A 61 -22.10 13.73 9.74
CA VAL A 61 -23.14 13.04 10.49
C VAL A 61 -22.67 11.59 10.69
N VAL A 62 -22.05 11.34 11.85
CA VAL A 62 -21.77 10.00 12.37
C VAL A 62 -23.11 9.33 12.65
N THR A 63 -23.66 8.70 11.61
CA THR A 63 -24.87 7.89 11.72
C THR A 63 -24.49 6.61 12.47
N GLN A 64 -24.83 6.55 13.75
CA GLN A 64 -24.67 5.36 14.60
C GLN A 64 -25.64 4.27 14.15
N LYS A 65 -25.27 3.54 13.09
CA LYS A 65 -25.79 2.21 12.81
C LYS A 65 -24.84 1.23 13.48
N ALA A 66 -25.37 0.32 14.30
CA ALA A 66 -24.60 -0.73 14.96
C ALA A 66 -23.50 -1.25 14.02
N PRO A 67 -22.22 -1.17 14.43
CA PRO A 67 -21.13 -1.43 13.51
C PRO A 67 -21.24 -2.88 13.02
N ILE A 68 -21.42 -3.02 11.71
CA ILE A 68 -21.14 -4.29 11.05
C ILE A 68 -19.70 -4.61 11.43
N PRO A 69 -19.39 -5.79 12.00
CA PRO A 69 -18.06 -6.06 12.56
C PRO A 69 -16.94 -5.85 11.54
N GLU A 70 -17.22 -6.08 10.26
CA GLU A 70 -16.28 -5.78 9.16
C GLU A 70 -15.98 -4.27 9.01
N ARG A 71 -16.94 -3.38 9.24
CA ARG A 71 -16.70 -1.92 9.23
C ARG A 71 -15.92 -1.47 10.45
N ALA A 72 -16.26 -1.97 11.64
CA ALA A 72 -15.47 -1.68 12.85
C ALA A 72 -14.02 -2.15 12.73
N PHE A 73 -13.81 -3.30 12.07
CA PHE A 73 -12.47 -3.75 11.72
C PHE A 73 -11.76 -2.76 10.80
N GLU A 74 -12.41 -2.31 9.72
CA GLU A 74 -11.78 -1.38 8.77
C GLU A 74 -11.36 -0.07 9.46
N ASP A 75 -12.22 0.48 10.32
CA ASP A 75 -11.92 1.69 11.09
C ASP A 75 -10.78 1.47 12.11
N PHE A 76 -10.80 0.33 12.82
CA PHE A 76 -9.73 -0.05 13.73
C PHE A 76 -8.40 -0.22 12.99
N TYR A 77 -8.41 -0.97 11.89
CA TYR A 77 -7.24 -1.26 11.08
C TYR A 77 -6.63 0.02 10.52
N LEU A 78 -7.42 0.93 9.97
CA LEU A 78 -6.91 2.19 9.42
C LEU A 78 -6.28 3.07 10.51
N ARG A 79 -6.89 3.15 11.69
CA ARG A 79 -6.31 3.88 12.83
C ARG A 79 -4.99 3.25 13.28
N GLN A 80 -4.94 1.92 13.37
CA GLN A 80 -3.73 1.24 13.79
C GLN A 80 -2.62 1.36 12.73
N ALA A 81 -2.93 1.11 11.46
CA ALA A 81 -1.96 1.19 10.37
C ALA A 81 -1.37 2.60 10.24
N THR A 82 -2.19 3.65 10.34
CA THR A 82 -1.69 5.03 10.29
C THR A 82 -0.86 5.42 11.51
N LYS A 83 -1.12 4.82 12.68
CA LYS A 83 -0.28 4.97 13.87
C LYS A 83 1.08 4.28 13.70
N GLU A 84 1.09 3.04 13.23
CA GLU A 84 2.34 2.28 13.03
C GLU A 84 3.21 2.89 11.93
N PHE A 85 2.60 3.37 10.84
CA PHE A 85 3.31 4.00 9.74
C PHE A 85 3.49 5.51 9.89
N ALA A 86 3.23 6.09 11.07
CA ALA A 86 3.25 7.55 11.27
C ALA A 86 4.56 8.20 10.77
N ASN A 87 5.71 7.60 11.09
CA ASN A 87 7.01 8.11 10.67
C ASN A 87 7.17 8.11 9.14
N ASP A 88 6.71 7.06 8.47
CA ASP A 88 6.81 6.95 7.02
C ASP A 88 5.78 7.83 6.30
N LEU A 89 4.60 8.03 6.89
CA LEU A 89 3.61 8.99 6.43
C LEU A 89 4.15 10.43 6.48
N ASP A 90 4.93 10.77 7.51
CA ASP A 90 5.55 12.10 7.61
C ASP A 90 6.67 12.29 6.58
N LYS A 91 7.45 11.23 6.28
CA LYS A 91 8.42 11.26 5.17
C LYS A 91 7.72 11.43 3.83
N LEU A 92 6.66 10.67 3.58
CA LEU A 92 5.86 10.77 2.35
C LEU A 92 5.29 12.18 2.18
N ARG A 93 4.77 12.79 3.25
CA ARG A 93 4.29 14.18 3.21
C ARG A 93 5.37 15.21 2.92
N SER A 94 6.60 14.92 3.32
CA SER A 94 7.76 15.81 3.09
C SER A 94 8.39 15.61 1.70
N ALA A 95 7.99 14.58 0.97
CA ALA A 95 8.48 14.30 -0.37
C ALA A 95 7.94 15.34 -1.38
N SER A 96 8.75 15.73 -2.35
CA SER A 96 8.43 16.78 -3.32
C SER A 96 7.32 16.40 -4.31
N ASP A 97 7.04 15.12 -4.45
CA ASP A 97 6.04 14.54 -5.34
C ASP A 97 4.69 14.26 -4.65
N PHE A 98 4.61 14.38 -3.32
CA PHE A 98 3.36 14.17 -2.59
C PHE A 98 2.43 15.39 -2.75
N ASN A 99 1.26 15.15 -3.34
CA ASN A 99 0.30 16.21 -3.70
C ASN A 99 -1.16 15.71 -3.60
N ALA A 100 -2.13 16.56 -3.93
CA ALA A 100 -3.55 16.21 -3.82
C ALA A 100 -3.95 14.93 -4.59
N LYS A 101 -3.22 14.56 -5.65
CA LYS A 101 -3.46 13.34 -6.43
C LYS A 101 -2.89 12.08 -5.78
N SER A 102 -1.90 12.18 -4.90
CA SER A 102 -1.32 11.03 -4.19
C SER A 102 -2.14 10.61 -2.97
N VAL A 103 -2.97 11.51 -2.40
CA VAL A 103 -3.80 11.20 -1.22
C VAL A 103 -4.78 10.06 -1.48
N PRO A 104 -5.57 10.03 -2.57
CA PRO A 104 -6.46 8.91 -2.86
C PRO A 104 -5.71 7.59 -3.08
N LEU A 105 -4.51 7.65 -3.67
CA LEU A 105 -3.65 6.48 -3.86
C LEU A 105 -3.17 5.92 -2.53
N LEU A 106 -2.72 6.79 -1.61
CA LEU A 106 -2.30 6.41 -0.26
C LEU A 106 -3.45 5.79 0.52
N VAL A 107 -4.63 6.40 0.49
CA VAL A 107 -5.83 5.86 1.15
C VAL A 107 -6.21 4.50 0.56
N GLY A 108 -6.18 4.36 -0.77
CA GLY A 108 -6.45 3.10 -1.45
C GLY A 108 -5.47 2.00 -1.04
N ALA A 109 -4.18 2.31 -1.01
CA ALA A 109 -3.13 1.36 -0.60
C ALA A 109 -3.27 0.93 0.86
N LEU A 110 -3.53 1.88 1.76
CA LEU A 110 -3.78 1.57 3.17
C LEU A 110 -4.99 0.66 3.33
N LYS A 111 -6.14 1.00 2.72
CA LYS A 111 -7.34 0.15 2.76
C LYS A 111 -7.09 -1.23 2.17
N GLN A 112 -6.33 -1.32 1.07
CA GLN A 112 -5.97 -2.58 0.44
C GLN A 112 -5.14 -3.48 1.36
N GLY A 113 -4.32 -2.92 2.25
CA GLY A 113 -3.60 -3.70 3.27
C GLY A 113 -4.53 -4.50 4.19
N GLY A 114 -5.78 -4.05 4.40
CA GLY A 114 -6.80 -4.80 5.13
C GLY A 114 -7.26 -6.08 4.41
N ALA A 115 -6.98 -6.21 3.11
CA ALA A 115 -7.34 -7.38 2.31
C ALA A 115 -6.59 -8.66 2.73
N TYR A 116 -5.44 -8.52 3.39
CA TYR A 116 -4.61 -9.64 3.86
C TYR A 116 -5.22 -10.43 5.01
N PHE A 117 -6.21 -9.86 5.71
CA PHE A 117 -6.92 -10.56 6.78
C PHE A 117 -8.05 -11.39 6.19
N SER A 118 -8.21 -12.64 6.65
CA SER A 118 -9.38 -13.46 6.33
C SER A 118 -10.65 -12.85 6.91
N ARG A 119 -11.82 -13.25 6.37
CA ARG A 119 -13.11 -12.71 6.84
C ARG A 119 -13.33 -13.01 8.33
N GLU A 120 -12.96 -14.20 8.76
CA GLU A 120 -13.08 -14.65 10.15
C GLU A 120 -12.22 -13.78 11.09
N GLU A 121 -11.01 -13.42 10.68
CA GLU A 121 -10.13 -12.53 11.44
C GLU A 121 -10.69 -11.11 11.53
N ARG A 122 -11.19 -10.57 10.40
CA ARG A 122 -11.81 -9.24 10.38
C ARG A 122 -13.00 -9.18 11.33
N VAL A 123 -13.86 -10.20 11.32
CA VAL A 123 -15.01 -10.26 12.25
C VAL A 123 -14.54 -10.35 13.70
N ARG A 124 -13.53 -11.17 14.01
CA ARG A 124 -12.99 -11.30 15.37
C ARG A 124 -12.44 -9.97 15.90
N ILE A 125 -11.58 -9.33 15.12
CA ILE A 125 -10.94 -8.06 15.50
C ILE A 125 -11.99 -6.95 15.57
N GLY A 126 -12.89 -6.85 14.60
CA GLY A 126 -13.93 -5.83 14.57
C GLY A 126 -14.95 -5.96 15.71
N SER A 127 -15.28 -7.19 16.12
CA SER A 127 -16.14 -7.44 17.29
C SER A 127 -15.46 -7.03 18.60
N ALA A 128 -14.15 -7.33 18.74
CA ALA A 128 -13.37 -6.89 19.90
C ALA A 128 -13.24 -5.35 19.95
N ALA A 129 -12.89 -4.73 18.82
CA ALA A 129 -12.74 -3.28 18.71
C ALA A 129 -14.05 -2.52 18.99
N SER A 130 -15.20 -3.10 18.62
CA SER A 130 -16.52 -2.53 18.94
C SER A 130 -16.90 -2.66 20.42
N SER A 131 -16.26 -3.55 21.16
CA SER A 131 -16.48 -3.75 22.60
C SER A 131 -15.53 -2.91 23.46
N GLU A 132 -14.38 -2.49 22.92
CA GLU A 132 -13.36 -1.67 23.61
C GLU A 132 -13.51 -0.16 23.34
N SER A 133 -14.44 0.25 22.47
CA SER A 133 -14.73 1.66 22.14
C SER A 133 -15.92 2.18 22.93
#